data_AF-A0A8H3D3L2-F1
#
_entry.id   AF-A0A8H3D3L2-F1
#
_cell.length_a   1.000
_cell.length_b   1.000
_cell.length_c   1.000
_cell.angle_alpha   90.00
_cell.angle_beta   90.00
_cell.angle_gamma   90.00
#
_symmetry.space_group_name_H-M   'P 1'
#
loop_
_entity.id
_entity.type
_entity.pdbx_description
1 polymer ?
#
loop_
_entity_poly.entity_id
_entity_poly.type
_entity_poly.pdbx_seq_one_letter_code
_entity_poly.pdbx_strand_id
1 'polypeptide(L)'
;MYSAVVLLSLYLAAVQAQQVGTNKAEVHPPLPWQKCTKSGGCVTQSSAKVVLDANWRWVHTTTGYTNCYTGQKWDSTICPDGATCAKNCAVDGADYSGTYGITA
;
A
#
# COMPACT_ATOMS: atom_id res chain seq x y z
N MET A 1 -34.76 -15.92 14.68
CA MET A 1 -33.87 -14.84 15.18
C MET A 1 -32.41 -15.30 15.24
N TYR A 2 -31.90 -15.96 14.19
CA TYR A 2 -30.52 -16.49 14.14
C TYR A 2 -29.71 -16.00 12.92
N SER A 3 -30.36 -15.36 11.94
CA SER A 3 -29.70 -14.93 10.69
C SER A 3 -28.83 -13.67 10.83
N ALA A 4 -29.04 -12.85 11.85
CA ALA A 4 -28.28 -11.61 12.04
C ALA A 4 -26.87 -11.85 12.64
N VAL A 5 -26.65 -12.97 13.33
CA VAL A 5 -25.38 -13.26 14.03
C VAL A 5 -24.32 -13.80 13.07
N VAL A 6 -24.73 -14.49 12.00
CA VAL A 6 -23.81 -15.13 11.04
C VAL A 6 -23.13 -14.10 10.10
N LEU A 7 -23.70 -12.91 9.92
CA LEU A 7 -23.11 -11.87 9.08
C LEU A 7 -22.02 -11.05 9.78
N LEU A 8 -21.92 -11.11 11.12
CA LEU A 8 -20.91 -10.37 11.88
C LEU A 8 -19.56 -11.10 11.96
N SER A 9 -19.56 -12.43 11.84
CA SER A 9 -18.35 -13.26 11.92
C SER A 9 -17.45 -13.24 10.68
N LEU A 10 -17.88 -12.61 9.58
CA LEU A 10 -17.09 -12.48 8.35
C LEU A 10 -16.25 -11.19 8.27
N TYR A 11 -16.32 -10.30 9.28
CA TYR A 11 -15.59 -9.01 9.28
C TYR A 11 -14.17 -9.08 9.87
N LEU A 12 -13.69 -10.24 10.31
CA LEU A 12 -12.38 -10.38 10.95
C LEU A 12 -11.42 -11.28 10.17
N ALA A 13 -11.48 -11.24 8.84
CA ALA A 13 -10.33 -11.67 8.05
C ALA A 13 -9.20 -10.64 8.29
N ALA A 14 -8.41 -10.84 9.34
CA ALA A 14 -7.22 -10.07 9.61
C ALA A 14 -6.22 -10.33 8.47
N VAL A 15 -6.21 -9.46 7.47
CA VAL A 15 -5.19 -9.47 6.43
C VAL A 15 -3.87 -9.08 7.11
N GLN A 16 -2.95 -10.04 7.19
CA GLN A 16 -1.58 -9.78 7.62
C GLN A 16 -0.89 -9.02 6.49
N ALA A 17 -0.75 -7.70 6.65
CA ALA A 17 -0.02 -6.82 5.75
C ALA A 17 1.06 -6.08 6.54
N GLN A 18 2.04 -5.50 5.84
CA GLN A 18 2.98 -4.57 6.44
C GLN A 18 2.22 -3.36 7.04
N GLN A 19 2.75 -2.73 8.10
CA GLN A 19 2.12 -1.53 8.67
C GLN A 19 2.09 -0.35 7.69
N VAL A 20 1.18 0.59 7.94
CA VAL A 20 1.00 1.81 7.12
C VAL A 20 1.86 2.94 7.67
N GLY A 21 2.78 3.46 6.86
CA GLY A 21 3.55 4.65 7.21
C GLY A 21 2.71 5.92 7.04
N THR A 22 2.93 6.90 7.89
CA THR A 22 2.12 8.14 7.92
C THR A 22 2.97 9.41 7.83
N ASN A 23 4.30 9.29 7.70
CA ASN A 23 5.17 10.47 7.59
C ASN A 23 5.04 11.11 6.19
N LYS A 24 4.72 10.32 5.15
CA LYS A 24 4.35 10.80 3.82
C LYS A 24 2.92 10.36 3.49
N ALA A 25 2.08 11.32 3.11
CA ALA A 25 0.74 11.01 2.62
C ALA A 25 0.81 10.27 1.28
N GLU A 26 0.00 9.22 1.14
CA GLU A 26 -0.13 8.47 -0.10
C GLU A 26 -1.25 9.05 -0.97
N VAL A 27 -0.89 9.62 -2.13
CA VAL A 27 -1.85 10.22 -3.08
C VAL A 27 -1.63 9.62 -4.47
N HIS A 28 -2.46 8.66 -4.85
CA HIS A 28 -2.33 7.93 -6.11
C HIS A 28 -2.61 8.83 -7.35
N PRO A 29 -1.68 8.91 -8.32
CA PRO A 29 -1.88 9.63 -9.58
C PRO A 29 -3.05 9.05 -10.39
N PRO A 30 -3.90 9.89 -11.01
CA PRO A 30 -5.01 9.43 -11.85
C PRO A 30 -4.49 8.80 -13.15
N LEU A 31 -5.09 7.70 -13.61
CA LEU A 31 -4.77 7.12 -14.92
C LEU A 31 -6.07 6.68 -15.61
N PRO A 32 -6.72 7.58 -16.36
CA PRO A 32 -7.91 7.21 -17.14
C PRO A 32 -7.58 6.14 -18.18
N TRP A 33 -8.48 5.18 -18.36
CA TRP A 33 -8.37 4.13 -19.39
C TRP A 33 -9.72 3.93 -20.08
N GLN A 34 -9.77 3.11 -21.13
CA GLN A 34 -11.03 2.85 -21.84
C GLN A 34 -11.42 1.37 -21.77
N LYS A 35 -12.67 1.11 -21.37
CA LYS A 35 -13.28 -0.21 -21.43
C LYS A 35 -14.07 -0.33 -22.71
N CYS A 36 -13.67 -1.25 -23.59
CA CYS A 36 -14.31 -1.47 -24.87
C CYS A 36 -15.19 -2.71 -24.87
N THR A 37 -16.38 -2.63 -25.50
CA THR A 37 -17.25 -3.78 -25.77
C THR A 37 -17.62 -3.83 -27.24
N LYS A 38 -18.00 -5.02 -27.73
CA LYS A 38 -18.28 -5.23 -29.16
C LYS A 38 -19.44 -4.38 -29.69
N SER A 39 -20.47 -4.13 -28.88
CA SER A 39 -21.66 -3.35 -29.27
C SER A 39 -21.65 -1.92 -28.74
N GLY A 40 -20.95 -1.65 -27.63
CA GLY A 40 -20.99 -0.35 -26.94
C GLY A 40 -19.81 0.57 -27.21
N GLY A 41 -18.87 0.18 -28.09
CA GLY A 41 -17.65 0.94 -28.32
C GLY A 41 -16.78 1.03 -27.07
N CYS A 42 -15.93 2.05 -26.99
CA CYS A 42 -15.00 2.28 -25.88
C CYS A 42 -15.48 3.43 -24.98
N VAL A 43 -15.63 3.16 -23.68
CA VAL A 43 -16.06 4.13 -22.67
C VAL A 43 -14.92 4.44 -21.71
N THR A 44 -14.61 5.72 -21.56
CA THR A 44 -13.59 6.21 -20.63
C THR A 44 -13.97 5.90 -19.18
N GLN A 45 -12.99 5.36 -18.45
CA GLN A 45 -13.01 5.06 -17.02
C GLN A 45 -12.07 6.05 -16.33
N SER A 46 -12.62 7.10 -15.73
CA SER A 46 -11.84 8.21 -15.15
C SER A 46 -11.45 8.02 -13.68
N SER A 47 -12.01 7.02 -12.99
CA SER A 47 -11.77 6.78 -11.56
C SER A 47 -10.50 6.00 -11.26
N ALA A 48 -9.85 5.45 -12.28
CA ALA A 48 -8.64 4.65 -12.11
C ALA A 48 -7.45 5.52 -11.70
N LYS A 49 -6.56 4.91 -10.92
CA LYS A 49 -5.36 5.50 -10.38
C LYS A 49 -4.24 4.46 -10.37
N VAL A 50 -2.99 4.91 -10.39
CA VAL A 50 -1.82 4.04 -10.23
C VAL A 50 -1.26 4.14 -8.82
N VAL A 51 -0.63 3.05 -8.38
CA VAL A 51 0.05 2.98 -7.08
C VAL A 51 1.45 2.42 -7.27
N LEU A 52 2.44 3.03 -6.62
CA LEU A 52 3.83 2.55 -6.64
C LEU A 52 3.93 1.25 -5.84
N ASP A 53 4.64 0.28 -6.40
CA ASP A 53 4.97 -0.99 -5.75
C ASP A 53 5.69 -0.79 -4.39
N ALA A 54 5.43 -1.69 -3.45
CA ALA A 54 5.91 -1.56 -2.08
C ALA A 54 7.45 -1.58 -1.96
N ASN A 55 8.14 -2.27 -2.87
CA ASN A 55 9.60 -2.46 -2.79
C ASN A 55 10.38 -1.16 -3.07
N TRP A 56 9.77 -0.18 -3.74
CA TRP A 56 10.39 1.14 -3.98
C TRP A 56 10.20 2.11 -2.83
N ARG A 57 9.30 1.80 -1.90
CA ARG A 57 8.93 2.73 -0.85
C ARG A 57 9.92 2.69 0.30
N TRP A 58 9.96 3.80 1.02
CA TRP A 58 10.70 3.87 2.27
C TRP A 58 10.02 2.99 3.32
N VAL A 59 10.81 2.12 3.96
CA VAL A 59 10.38 1.26 5.06
C VAL A 59 11.10 1.68 6.34
N HIS A 60 10.31 2.12 7.33
CA HIS A 60 10.81 2.68 8.59
C HIS A 60 9.98 2.20 9.78
N THR A 61 10.50 2.42 10.98
CA THR A 61 9.81 2.06 12.24
C THR A 61 8.45 2.72 12.35
N THR A 62 7.43 2.00 12.83
CA THR A 62 6.06 2.49 13.00
C THR A 62 5.90 3.75 13.85
N THR A 63 6.87 4.07 14.70
CA THR A 63 6.81 5.17 15.67
C THR A 63 7.74 6.34 15.33
N GLY A 64 8.47 6.31 14.21
CA GLY A 64 9.52 7.30 13.96
C GLY A 64 10.02 7.35 12.52
N TYR A 65 11.32 7.64 12.38
CA TYR A 65 12.00 7.84 11.09
C TYR A 65 13.23 6.93 10.95
N THR A 66 13.39 5.93 11.83
CA THR A 66 14.52 5.01 11.75
C THR A 66 14.27 3.99 10.64
N ASN A 67 15.21 3.86 9.71
CA ASN A 67 15.10 2.91 8.61
C ASN A 67 15.08 1.47 9.12
N CYS A 68 14.11 0.69 8.67
CA CYS A 68 14.16 -0.77 8.83
C CYS A 68 15.01 -1.43 7.75
N TYR A 69 15.15 -0.77 6.60
CA TYR A 69 15.92 -1.24 5.46
C TYR A 69 16.71 -0.08 4.86
N THR A 70 18.01 -0.29 4.61
CA THR A 70 18.89 0.71 3.99
C THR A 70 19.81 0.04 2.97
N GLY A 71 19.81 0.56 1.73
CA GLY A 71 20.58 -0.02 0.64
C GLY A 71 20.06 -1.42 0.31
N GLN A 72 20.80 -2.45 0.73
CA GLN A 72 20.47 -3.86 0.49
C GLN A 72 20.37 -4.69 1.79
N LYS A 73 20.20 -4.03 2.94
CA LYS A 73 20.24 -4.68 4.26
C LYS A 73 19.10 -4.23 5.16
N TRP A 74 18.53 -5.21 5.87
CA TRP A 74 17.61 -4.99 6.98
C TRP A 74 18.38 -4.70 8.27
N ASP A 75 17.82 -3.84 9.12
CA ASP A 75 18.30 -3.64 10.47
C ASP A 75 17.90 -4.84 11.33
N SER A 76 18.85 -5.68 11.74
CA SER A 76 18.58 -6.91 12.49
C SER A 76 18.08 -6.69 13.92
N THR A 77 18.27 -5.49 14.49
CA THR A 77 17.75 -5.15 15.81
C THR A 77 16.26 -4.84 15.74
N ILE A 78 15.81 -4.23 14.64
CA ILE A 78 14.39 -3.92 14.39
C ILE A 78 13.66 -5.12 13.75
N CYS A 79 14.34 -5.79 12.81
CA CYS A 79 13.86 -6.88 11.97
C CYS A 79 14.68 -8.17 12.16
N PRO A 80 14.63 -8.81 13.35
CA PRO A 80 15.33 -10.08 13.59
C PRO A 80 14.71 -11.26 12.83
N ASP A 81 13.43 -11.16 12.49
CA ASP A 81 12.66 -12.10 11.69
C ASP A 81 11.54 -11.37 10.94
N GLY A 82 10.91 -12.03 9.98
CA GLY A 82 9.90 -11.41 9.13
C GLY A 82 8.63 -10.95 9.86
N ALA A 83 8.17 -11.72 10.86
CA ALA A 83 6.95 -11.38 11.60
C ALA A 83 7.19 -10.17 12.51
N THR A 84 8.33 -10.14 13.20
CA THR A 84 8.74 -9.00 14.03
C THR A 84 8.96 -7.76 13.16
N CYS A 85 9.60 -7.91 12.00
CA CYS A 85 9.81 -6.81 11.06
C CYS A 85 8.49 -6.22 10.56
N ALA A 86 7.54 -7.07 10.13
CA ALA A 86 6.23 -6.63 9.65
C ALA A 86 5.36 -5.95 10.72
N LYS A 87 5.64 -6.21 12.01
CA LYS A 87 4.99 -5.52 13.13
C LYS A 87 5.65 -4.18 13.46
N ASN A 88 6.97 -4.12 13.37
CA ASN A 88 7.76 -2.95 13.79
C ASN A 88 7.92 -1.91 12.69
N CYS A 89 7.74 -2.28 11.42
CA CYS A 89 8.05 -1.46 10.27
C CYS A 89 6.83 -1.18 9.41
N ALA A 90 6.82 0.00 8.81
CA ALA A 90 5.74 0.53 8.02
C ALA A 90 6.23 0.93 6.63
N VAL A 91 5.40 0.72 5.61
CA VAL A 91 5.66 1.22 4.26
C VAL A 91 5.03 2.60 4.11
N ASP A 92 5.82 3.61 3.78
CA ASP A 92 5.36 4.99 3.74
C ASP A 92 4.74 5.40 2.39
N GLY A 93 4.10 6.56 2.38
CA GLY A 93 3.63 7.19 1.16
C GLY A 93 4.77 7.59 0.20
N ALA A 94 4.41 7.90 -1.04
CA ALA A 94 5.35 8.24 -2.09
C ALA A 94 5.17 9.68 -2.60
N ASP A 95 6.27 10.41 -2.74
CA ASP A 95 6.32 11.56 -3.64
C ASP A 95 6.55 11.06 -5.07
N TYR A 96 5.44 10.79 -5.76
CA TYR A 96 5.42 10.20 -7.10
C TYR A 96 6.27 10.97 -8.10
N SER A 97 6.11 12.30 -8.18
CA SER A 97 6.81 13.10 -9.17
C SER A 97 8.23 13.45 -8.73
N GLY A 98 8.43 13.85 -7.47
CA GLY A 98 9.72 14.35 -7.00
C GLY A 98 10.76 13.26 -6.80
N THR A 99 10.37 12.14 -6.18
CA THR A 99 11.29 11.04 -5.87
C THR A 99 11.36 10.01 -6.99
N TYR A 100 10.23 9.68 -7.61
CA TYR A 100 10.14 8.54 -8.54
C TYR A 100 9.91 8.96 -10.00
N GLY A 101 9.74 10.26 -10.30
CA GLY A 101 9.55 10.74 -11.67
C GLY A 101 8.26 10.27 -12.34
N ILE A 102 7.26 9.83 -11.57
CA ILE A 102 5.98 9.33 -12.07
C ILE A 102 5.01 10.50 -12.21
N THR A 103 4.56 10.75 -13.44
CA THR A 103 3.57 11.77 -13.79
C THR A 103 2.41 11.14 -14.57
N ALA A 104 1.20 11.64 -14.40
CA ALA A 104 0.00 11.13 -15.07
C ALA A 104 -0.90 12.26 -15.57
#